data_AF-A0AAX1N5B6-F1
#
_entry.id   AF-A0AAX1N5B6-F1
#
_cell.length_a   1.000
_cell.length_b   1.000
_cell.length_c   1.000
_cell.angle_alpha   90.00
_cell.angle_beta   90.00
_cell.angle_gamma   90.00
#
_symmetry.space_group_name_H-M   'P 1'
#
loop_
_entity.id
_entity.type
_entity.pdbx_description
1 polymer ?
#
loop_
_entity_poly.entity_id
_entity_poly.type
_entity_poly.pdbx_seq_one_letter_code
_entity_poly.pdbx_strand_id
1 'polypeptide(L)'
;MDNSIIEQRIQLSYRNKEIRAVRERMKKRRAKLQYLKVSSAAAVFAIFIGLTVYINTLSVESFIASTSYSYTTRNAITTEKSTLLIASEELLNQRYEYVIDLLEDEQHSDHKDWILLKANMGLGNFDKADNILESIEDDPKHLYYSRINFKFKVDYYLIKLFFSK
;
A
#
# COMPACT_ATOMS: atom_id res chain seq x y z
N MET A 1 -37.95 -62.86 34.34
CA MET A 1 -37.40 -61.95 33.32
C MET A 1 -36.03 -61.54 33.82
N ASP A 2 -34.97 -61.83 33.07
CA ASP A 2 -33.60 -61.81 33.61
C ASP A 2 -33.04 -60.38 33.61
N ASN A 3 -32.70 -59.85 34.79
CA ASN A 3 -32.27 -58.45 34.98
C ASN A 3 -31.00 -58.12 34.18
N SER A 4 -30.17 -59.13 33.89
CA SER A 4 -28.96 -59.02 33.09
C SER A 4 -29.22 -58.50 31.65
N ILE A 5 -30.33 -58.92 31.04
CA ILE A 5 -30.71 -58.53 29.67
C ILE A 5 -31.16 -57.05 29.64
N ILE A 6 -31.80 -56.60 30.71
CA ILE A 6 -32.27 -55.22 30.86
C ILE A 6 -31.08 -54.27 31.04
N GLU A 7 -30.12 -54.63 31.90
CA GLU A 7 -28.89 -53.85 32.11
C GLU A 7 -28.04 -53.74 30.83
N GLN A 8 -27.89 -54.83 30.08
CA GLN A 8 -27.17 -54.80 28.80
C GLN A 8 -27.82 -53.86 27.78
N ARG A 9 -29.16 -53.85 27.70
CA ARG A 9 -29.88 -52.91 26.82
C ARG A 9 -29.67 -51.46 27.25
N ILE A 10 -29.68 -51.18 28.55
CA ILE A 10 -29.44 -49.83 29.08
C ILE A 10 -28.02 -49.38 28.75
N GLN A 11 -27.02 -50.23 28.94
CA GLN A 11 -25.62 -49.93 28.60
C GLN A 11 -25.42 -49.71 27.09
N LEU A 12 -26.02 -50.55 26.24
CA LEU A 12 -25.97 -50.40 24.78
C LEU A 12 -26.62 -49.09 24.32
N SER A 13 -27.77 -48.74 24.88
CA SER A 13 -28.45 -47.47 24.67
C SER A 13 -27.55 -46.28 25.01
N TYR A 14 -26.88 -46.34 26.17
CA TYR A 14 -26.00 -45.26 26.64
C TYR A 14 -24.78 -45.10 25.73
N ARG A 15 -24.09 -46.20 25.42
CA ARG A 15 -22.94 -46.19 24.50
C ARG A 15 -23.32 -45.71 23.10
N ASN A 16 -24.49 -46.10 22.60
CA ASN A 16 -24.97 -45.62 21.31
C ASN A 16 -25.23 -44.11 21.30
N LYS A 17 -25.78 -43.55 22.39
CA LYS A 17 -25.95 -42.09 22.54
C LYS A 17 -24.60 -41.37 22.57
N GLU A 18 -23.62 -41.87 23.31
CA GLU A 18 -22.27 -41.29 23.35
C GLU A 18 -21.59 -41.31 21.98
N ILE A 19 -21.63 -42.44 21.27
CA ILE A 19 -21.05 -42.57 19.92
C ILE A 19 -21.72 -41.59 18.96
N ARG A 20 -23.04 -41.41 19.04
CA ARG A 20 -23.77 -40.45 18.20
C ARG A 20 -23.34 -39.02 18.51
N ALA A 21 -23.22 -38.66 19.79
CA ALA A 21 -22.77 -37.34 20.22
C ALA A 21 -21.32 -37.05 19.76
N VAL A 22 -20.42 -38.04 19.84
CA VAL A 22 -19.04 -37.92 19.35
C VAL A 22 -19.01 -37.71 17.83
N ARG A 23 -19.79 -38.50 17.07
CA ARG A 23 -19.90 -38.33 15.61
C ARG A 23 -20.43 -36.95 15.21
N GLU A 24 -21.43 -36.44 15.91
CA GLU A 24 -21.95 -35.10 15.64
C GLU A 24 -20.92 -34.00 15.95
N ARG A 25 -20.20 -34.11 17.07
CA ARG A 25 -19.11 -33.17 17.41
C ARG A 25 -18.00 -33.18 16.35
N MET A 26 -17.63 -34.36 15.83
CA MET A 26 -16.65 -34.48 14.76
C MET A 26 -17.15 -33.85 13.45
N LYS A 27 -18.41 -34.06 13.07
CA LYS A 27 -19.01 -33.47 11.86
C LYS A 27 -19.05 -31.94 11.95
N LYS A 28 -19.43 -31.38 13.11
CA LYS A 28 -19.41 -29.93 13.38
C LYS A 28 -18.00 -29.33 13.30
N ARG A 29 -16.98 -30.01 13.85
CA ARG A 29 -15.58 -29.57 13.72
C ARG A 29 -15.09 -29.58 12.27
N ARG A 30 -15.42 -30.62 11.50
CA ARG A 30 -15.02 -30.72 10.08
C ARG A 30 -15.66 -29.63 9.23
N ALA A 31 -16.95 -29.34 9.46
CA ALA A 31 -17.63 -28.21 8.82
C ALA A 31 -16.98 -26.87 9.20
N LYS A 32 -16.73 -26.61 10.50
CA LYS A 32 -16.05 -25.40 10.97
C LYS A 32 -14.66 -25.21 10.33
N LEU A 33 -13.88 -26.28 10.21
CA LEU A 33 -12.56 -26.26 9.54
C LEU A 33 -12.68 -25.98 8.04
N GLN A 34 -13.69 -26.52 7.36
CA GLN A 34 -13.94 -26.21 5.94
C GLN A 34 -14.34 -24.73 5.75
N TYR A 35 -15.23 -24.19 6.60
CA TYR A 35 -15.59 -22.77 6.58
C TYR A 35 -14.38 -21.86 6.87
N LEU A 36 -13.51 -22.22 7.82
CA LEU A 36 -12.28 -21.48 8.08
C LEU A 36 -11.33 -21.46 6.87
N LYS A 37 -11.16 -22.60 6.17
CA LYS A 37 -10.34 -22.68 4.95
C LYS A 37 -10.92 -21.90 3.78
N VAL A 38 -12.24 -21.93 3.60
CA VAL A 38 -12.94 -21.15 2.55
C VAL A 38 -12.89 -19.67 2.88
N SER A 39 -13.05 -19.29 4.15
CA SER A 39 -12.91 -17.91 4.61
C SER A 39 -11.50 -17.38 4.44
N SER A 40 -10.46 -18.18 4.71
CA SER A 40 -9.07 -17.76 4.47
C SER A 40 -8.75 -17.66 2.98
N ALA A 41 -9.22 -18.58 2.15
CA ALA A 41 -9.03 -18.51 0.70
C ALA A 41 -9.76 -17.29 0.11
N ALA A 42 -11.01 -17.06 0.51
CA ALA A 42 -11.79 -15.89 0.08
C ALA A 42 -11.15 -14.57 0.52
N ALA A 43 -10.54 -14.52 1.72
CA ALA A 43 -9.80 -13.34 2.17
C ALA A 43 -8.56 -13.08 1.29
N VAL A 44 -7.80 -14.12 0.94
CA VAL A 44 -6.66 -13.99 0.02
C VAL A 44 -7.12 -13.52 -1.36
N PHE A 45 -8.20 -14.09 -1.90
CA PHE A 45 -8.77 -13.63 -3.17
C PHE A 45 -9.27 -12.18 -3.09
N ALA A 46 -9.92 -11.78 -2.00
CA ALA A 46 -10.39 -10.41 -1.81
C ALA A 46 -9.21 -9.43 -1.72
N ILE A 47 -8.14 -9.78 -1.00
CA ILE A 47 -6.92 -8.97 -0.93
C ILE A 47 -6.27 -8.88 -2.31
N PHE A 48 -6.17 -9.99 -3.04
CA PHE A 48 -5.59 -10.01 -4.38
C PHE A 48 -6.38 -9.15 -5.37
N ILE A 49 -7.71 -9.29 -5.40
CA ILE A 49 -8.58 -8.47 -6.24
C ILE A 49 -8.47 -7.00 -5.83
N GLY A 50 -8.50 -6.71 -4.52
CA GLY A 50 -8.35 -5.35 -4.00
C GLY A 50 -7.02 -4.72 -4.41
N LEU A 51 -5.92 -5.45 -4.29
CA LEU A 51 -4.60 -5.01 -4.74
C LEU A 51 -4.56 -4.79 -6.25
N THR A 52 -5.13 -5.72 -7.02
CA THR A 52 -5.17 -5.63 -8.49
C THR A 52 -5.96 -4.40 -8.95
N VAL A 53 -7.13 -4.15 -8.35
CA VAL A 53 -7.93 -2.95 -8.61
C VAL A 53 -7.15 -1.70 -8.23
N TYR A 54 -6.49 -1.70 -7.06
CA TYR A 54 -5.66 -0.58 -6.61
C TYR A 54 -4.52 -0.26 -7.57
N ILE A 55 -3.78 -1.27 -8.03
CA ILE A 55 -2.68 -1.10 -8.98
C ILE A 55 -3.18 -0.50 -10.31
N ASN A 56 -4.35 -0.91 -10.80
CA ASN A 56 -4.93 -0.32 -12.01
C ASN A 56 -5.34 1.16 -11.85
N THR A 57 -5.48 1.64 -10.60
CA THR A 57 -5.71 3.08 -10.33
C THR A 57 -4.43 3.86 -10.08
N LEU A 58 -3.30 3.17 -9.87
CA LEU A 58 -2.00 3.83 -9.71
C LEU A 58 -1.51 4.34 -11.06
N SER A 59 -1.11 5.61 -11.06
CA SER A 59 -0.41 6.26 -12.16
C SER A 59 0.65 7.16 -11.56
N VAL A 60 1.85 7.13 -12.15
CA VAL A 60 2.96 8.01 -11.76
C VAL A 60 2.51 9.47 -11.82
N GLU A 61 1.78 9.85 -12.87
CA GLU A 61 1.27 11.21 -13.08
C GLU A 61 0.28 11.61 -11.98
N SER A 62 -0.70 10.75 -11.68
CA SER A 62 -1.69 11.00 -10.63
C SER A 62 -1.04 11.08 -9.25
N PHE A 63 -0.02 10.26 -9.00
CA PHE A 63 0.76 10.30 -7.76
C PHE A 63 1.54 11.61 -7.64
N ILE A 64 2.26 12.02 -8.69
CA ILE A 64 3.01 13.28 -8.73
C ILE A 64 2.05 14.47 -8.53
N ALA A 65 0.91 14.49 -9.21
CA ALA A 65 -0.06 15.57 -9.09
C ALA A 65 -0.66 15.68 -7.69
N SER A 66 -1.07 14.55 -7.08
CA SER A 66 -1.66 14.51 -5.74
C SER A 66 -0.68 14.85 -4.61
N THR A 67 0.62 14.75 -4.87
CA THR A 67 1.71 15.04 -3.91
C THR A 67 2.47 16.33 -4.27
N SER A 68 2.01 17.06 -5.28
CA SER A 68 2.54 18.37 -5.66
C SER A 68 1.77 19.48 -4.97
N TYR A 69 2.51 20.47 -4.47
CA TYR A 69 1.95 21.60 -3.78
C TYR A 69 2.02 22.82 -4.69
N SER A 70 0.91 23.54 -4.77
CA SER A 70 0.89 24.84 -5.40
C SER A 70 1.70 25.83 -4.57
N TYR A 71 2.71 26.43 -5.17
CA TYR A 71 3.49 27.56 -4.63
C TYR A 71 2.64 28.84 -4.40
N THR A 72 1.33 28.79 -4.62
CA THR A 72 0.41 29.94 -4.53
C THR A 72 0.05 30.36 -3.10
N THR A 73 0.82 30.00 -2.08
CA THR A 73 0.68 30.61 -0.75
C THR A 73 1.09 32.08 -0.83
N ARG A 74 0.08 32.93 -1.07
CA ARG A 74 -0.09 34.35 -0.75
C ARG A 74 1.10 34.96 0.02
N ASN A 75 2.21 35.23 -0.68
CA ASN A 75 3.29 36.17 -0.33
C ASN A 75 4.49 36.10 -1.31
N ALA A 76 4.51 35.21 -2.31
CA ALA A 76 5.53 35.22 -3.36
C ALA A 76 5.11 36.13 -4.53
N ILE A 77 5.29 37.45 -4.40
CA ILE A 77 5.34 38.35 -5.56
C ILE A 77 6.60 39.19 -5.47
N THR A 78 7.61 38.83 -6.27
CA THR A 78 8.55 39.76 -6.89
C THR A 78 9.05 39.15 -8.20
N THR A 79 8.33 39.45 -9.29
CA THR A 79 8.80 39.70 -10.67
C THR A 79 9.70 38.73 -11.46
N GLU A 80 10.22 37.66 -10.87
CA GLU A 80 10.75 36.50 -11.59
C GLU A 80 9.99 35.28 -11.08
N LYS A 81 9.46 34.44 -11.99
CA LYS A 81 9.03 33.11 -11.59
C LYS A 81 10.29 32.41 -11.07
N SER A 82 10.39 32.19 -9.76
CA SER A 82 11.47 31.38 -9.17
C SER A 82 11.60 30.08 -9.95
N THR A 83 12.83 29.65 -10.25
CA THR A 83 13.15 28.39 -10.94
C THR A 83 12.32 27.22 -10.41
N LEU A 84 12.11 27.16 -9.09
CA LEU A 84 11.30 26.15 -8.40
C LEU A 84 9.82 26.17 -8.82
N LEU A 85 9.25 27.35 -9.05
CA LEU A 85 7.86 27.48 -9.52
C LEU A 85 7.73 26.94 -10.95
N ILE A 86 8.66 27.31 -11.84
CA ILE A 86 8.68 26.82 -13.23
C ILE A 86 8.88 25.30 -13.22
N ALA A 87 9.84 24.80 -12.44
CA ALA A 87 10.09 23.38 -12.27
C ALA A 87 8.83 22.63 -11.79
N SER A 88 8.08 23.20 -10.85
CA SER A 88 6.84 22.60 -10.36
C SER A 88 5.71 22.62 -11.39
N GLU A 89 5.59 23.67 -12.20
CA GLU A 89 4.62 23.73 -13.30
C GLU A 89 4.96 22.68 -14.37
N GLU A 90 6.24 22.59 -14.76
CA GLU A 90 6.71 21.66 -15.78
C GLU A 90 6.71 20.19 -15.32
N LEU A 91 6.86 19.95 -14.02
CA LEU A 91 6.66 18.63 -13.40
C LEU A 91 5.24 18.11 -13.66
N LEU A 92 4.23 18.99 -13.54
CA LEU A 92 2.83 18.65 -13.78
C LEU A 92 2.54 18.50 -15.29
N ASN A 93 3.31 19.17 -16.15
CA ASN A 93 3.28 19.00 -17.60
C ASN A 93 4.09 17.79 -18.09
N GLN A 94 4.58 16.94 -17.18
CA GLN A 94 5.34 15.71 -17.48
C GLN A 94 6.67 15.96 -18.20
N ARG A 95 7.24 17.17 -18.11
CA ARG A 95 8.54 17.50 -18.70
C ARG A 95 9.68 17.17 -17.73
N TYR A 96 9.79 15.92 -17.32
CA TYR A 96 10.63 15.51 -16.20
C TYR A 96 12.14 15.74 -16.43
N GLU A 97 12.66 15.47 -17.63
CA GLU A 97 14.05 15.77 -17.98
C GLU A 97 14.34 17.27 -17.84
N TYR A 98 13.48 18.11 -18.43
CA TYR A 98 13.61 19.56 -18.33
C TYR A 98 13.57 20.07 -16.88
N VAL A 99 12.74 19.47 -16.03
CA VAL A 99 12.69 19.80 -14.60
C VAL A 99 14.01 19.49 -13.89
N ILE A 100 14.65 18.37 -14.22
CA ILE A 100 15.94 18.00 -13.64
C ILE A 100 17.03 18.97 -14.11
N ASP A 101 17.08 19.26 -15.41
CA ASP A 101 18.04 20.20 -15.99
C ASP A 101 17.89 21.60 -15.39
N LEU A 102 16.64 22.06 -15.23
CA LEU A 102 16.32 23.36 -14.65
C LEU A 102 16.76 23.47 -13.18
N LEU A 103 16.79 22.36 -12.46
CA LEU A 103 17.13 22.32 -11.04
C LEU A 103 18.59 21.93 -10.76
N GLU A 104 19.39 21.57 -11.77
CA GLU A 104 20.78 21.12 -11.57
C GLU A 104 21.61 22.16 -10.80
N ASP A 105 21.56 23.41 -11.26
CA ASP A 105 22.31 24.54 -10.71
C ASP A 105 21.58 25.32 -9.59
N GLU A 106 20.32 25.00 -9.30
CA GLU A 106 19.55 25.68 -8.26
C GLU A 106 20.12 25.38 -6.86
N GLN A 107 20.11 26.36 -5.96
CA GLN A 107 20.58 26.17 -4.59
C GLN A 107 19.82 25.01 -3.89
N HIS A 108 20.52 24.23 -3.07
CA HIS A 108 19.90 23.19 -2.26
C HIS A 108 18.76 23.75 -1.40
N SER A 109 17.61 23.11 -1.49
CA SER A 109 16.40 23.43 -0.74
C SER A 109 15.48 22.21 -0.68
N ASP A 110 14.69 22.12 0.38
CA ASP A 110 13.74 21.02 0.57
C ASP A 110 12.74 20.87 -0.60
N HIS A 111 12.43 22.01 -1.25
CA HIS A 111 11.61 22.08 -2.44
C HIS A 111 12.27 21.46 -3.66
N LYS A 112 13.56 21.75 -3.88
CA LYS A 112 14.35 21.14 -4.95
C LYS A 112 14.37 19.62 -4.80
N ASP A 113 14.65 19.13 -3.60
CA ASP A 113 14.72 17.68 -3.32
C ASP A 113 13.36 17.02 -3.58
N TRP A 114 12.26 17.64 -3.12
CA TRP A 114 10.91 17.13 -3.35
C TRP A 114 10.50 17.11 -4.83
N ILE A 115 10.90 18.11 -5.61
CA ILE A 115 10.61 18.16 -7.05
C ILE A 115 11.47 17.13 -7.79
N LEU A 116 12.77 17.04 -7.47
CA LEU A 116 13.68 16.08 -8.08
C LEU A 116 13.29 14.63 -7.80
N LEU A 117 12.81 14.32 -6.59
CA LEU A 117 12.25 13.01 -6.26
C LEU A 117 11.18 12.62 -7.28
N LYS A 118 10.19 13.51 -7.48
CA LYS A 118 9.06 13.27 -8.37
C LYS A 118 9.44 13.28 -9.85
N ALA A 119 10.37 14.11 -10.27
CA ALA A 119 10.88 14.12 -11.64
C ALA A 119 11.61 12.80 -11.97
N ASN A 120 12.46 12.31 -11.06
CA ASN A 120 13.13 11.03 -11.23
C ASN A 120 12.14 9.85 -11.25
N MET A 121 11.09 9.88 -10.42
CA MET A 121 9.98 8.91 -10.51
C MET A 121 9.29 8.97 -11.88
N GLY A 122 9.03 10.17 -12.40
CA GLY A 122 8.44 10.40 -13.72
C GLY A 122 9.24 9.79 -14.87
N LEU A 123 10.57 9.79 -14.77
CA LEU A 123 11.48 9.15 -15.72
C LEU A 123 11.69 7.65 -15.49
N GLY A 124 11.17 7.10 -14.39
CA GLY A 124 11.46 5.73 -13.96
C GLY A 124 12.87 5.54 -13.42
N ASN A 125 13.59 6.62 -13.10
CA ASN A 125 14.92 6.56 -12.48
C ASN A 125 14.80 6.35 -10.96
N PHE A 126 14.36 5.15 -10.57
CA PHE A 126 14.08 4.85 -9.16
C PHE A 126 15.33 4.78 -8.29
N ASP A 127 16.51 4.51 -8.86
CA ASP A 127 17.77 4.54 -8.10
C ASP A 127 18.07 5.94 -7.57
N LYS A 128 17.90 6.98 -8.41
CA LYS A 128 18.05 8.37 -7.96
C LYS A 128 16.90 8.80 -7.04
N ALA A 129 15.68 8.39 -7.33
CA ALA A 129 14.53 8.71 -6.51
C ALA A 129 14.65 8.11 -5.09
N ASP A 130 15.15 6.88 -4.96
CA ASP A 130 15.37 6.24 -3.66
C ASP A 130 16.40 6.99 -2.81
N ASN A 131 17.53 7.41 -3.41
CA ASN A 131 18.55 8.18 -2.70
C ASN A 131 17.99 9.51 -2.15
N ILE A 132 17.17 10.20 -2.96
CA ILE A 132 16.53 11.46 -2.53
C ILE A 132 15.49 11.17 -1.44
N LEU A 133 14.70 10.10 -1.61
CA LEU A 133 13.69 9.70 -0.63
C LEU A 133 14.32 9.41 0.74
N GLU A 134 15.40 8.62 0.76
CA GLU A 134 16.17 8.29 1.96
C GLU A 134 16.73 9.55 2.62
N SER A 135 17.30 10.48 1.84
CA SER A 135 17.79 11.76 2.35
C SER A 135 16.69 12.58 3.04
N ILE A 136 15.46 12.56 2.52
CA ILE A 136 14.33 13.27 3.13
C ILE A 136 13.82 12.53 4.38
N GLU A 137 13.82 11.20 4.36
CA GLU A 137 13.43 10.37 5.50
C GLU A 137 14.43 10.46 6.67
N ASP A 138 15.70 10.67 6.38
CA ASP A 138 16.76 10.77 7.38
C ASP A 138 16.90 12.18 8.00
N ASP A 139 16.23 13.19 7.43
CA ASP A 139 16.17 14.55 7.97
C ASP A 139 14.77 14.91 8.53
N PRO A 140 14.55 14.76 9.85
CA PRO A 140 13.30 15.16 10.50
C PRO A 140 12.94 16.64 10.38
N LYS A 141 13.90 17.51 10.00
CA LYS A 141 13.66 18.95 9.81
C LYS A 141 13.23 19.30 8.39
N HIS A 142 13.43 18.40 7.44
CA HIS A 142 13.04 18.60 6.05
C HIS A 142 11.53 18.87 5.95
N LEU A 143 11.14 19.91 5.21
CA LEU A 143 9.75 20.38 5.09
C LEU A 143 8.77 19.25 4.70
N TYR A 144 9.26 18.30 3.92
CA TYR A 144 8.48 17.18 3.40
C TYR A 144 8.61 15.87 4.18
N TYR A 145 9.41 15.81 5.25
CA TYR A 145 9.60 14.61 6.08
C TYR A 145 8.24 13.97 6.49
N SER A 146 7.34 14.80 7.04
CA SER A 146 6.01 14.34 7.49
C SER A 146 5.06 13.90 6.36
N ARG A 147 5.40 14.20 5.10
CA ARG A 147 4.62 13.80 3.92
C ARG A 147 4.93 12.37 3.48
N ILE A 148 6.10 11.86 3.83
CA ILE A 148 6.50 10.47 3.58
C ILE A 148 5.88 9.55 4.65
N ASN A 149 4.55 9.45 4.61
CA ASN A 149 3.81 8.54 5.47
C ASN A 149 3.73 7.13 4.88
N PHE A 150 3.17 6.19 5.64
CA PHE A 150 3.02 4.80 5.21
C PHE A 150 2.31 4.65 3.85
N LYS A 151 1.26 5.45 3.59
CA LYS A 151 0.55 5.43 2.30
C LYS A 151 1.46 5.86 1.16
N PHE A 152 2.21 6.95 1.33
CA PHE A 152 3.19 7.42 0.34
C PHE A 152 4.21 6.32 0.01
N LYS A 153 4.77 5.66 1.02
CA LYS A 153 5.74 4.58 0.84
C LYS A 153 5.15 3.38 0.08
N VAL A 154 3.92 2.98 0.40
CA VAL A 154 3.22 1.91 -0.30
C VAL A 154 2.98 2.28 -1.77
N ASP A 155 2.47 3.48 -2.02
CA ASP A 155 2.21 3.96 -3.38
C ASP A 155 3.49 4.05 -4.20
N TYR A 156 4.54 4.63 -3.62
CA TYR A 156 5.87 4.72 -4.21
C TYR A 156 6.42 3.34 -4.57
N TYR A 157 6.37 2.38 -3.63
CA TYR A 157 6.86 1.03 -3.85
C TYR A 157 6.10 0.30 -4.96
N LEU A 158 4.77 0.39 -4.95
CA LEU A 158 3.94 -0.20 -6.01
C LEU A 158 4.24 0.45 -7.36
N ILE A 159 4.40 1.78 -7.41
CA ILE A 159 4.79 2.49 -8.62
C ILE A 159 6.14 1.99 -9.14
N LYS A 160 7.16 1.91 -8.27
CA LYS A 160 8.48 1.36 -8.62
C LYS A 160 8.37 -0.06 -9.20
N LEU A 161 7.60 -0.93 -8.55
CA LEU A 161 7.50 -2.33 -8.94
C LEU A 161 6.80 -2.55 -10.28
N PHE A 162 5.80 -1.72 -10.61
CA PHE A 162 4.98 -1.90 -11.82
C PHE A 162 5.36 -0.97 -12.99
N PHE A 163 6.10 0.11 -12.73
CA PHE A 163 6.40 1.14 -13.73
C PHE A 163 7.90 1.45 -13.89
N SER A 164 8.79 0.76 -13.15
CA SER A 164 10.21 0.74 -13.50
C SER A 164 10.38 0.00 -14.82
N LYS A 165 10.97 0.67 -15.81
CA LYS A 165 11.38 0.04 -17.08
C LYS A 165 12.61 -0.83 -16.89
#